data_AF-A0A0K0ENI7-F1
#
_entry.id   AF-A0A0K0ENI7-F1
#
_cell.length_a   1.000
_cell.length_b   1.000
_cell.length_c   1.000
_cell.angle_alpha   90.00
_cell.angle_beta   90.00
_cell.angle_gamma   90.00
#
_symmetry.space_group_name_H-M   'P 1'
#
loop_
_entity.id
_entity.type
_entity.pdbx_description
1 polymer ?
#
loop_
_entity_poly.entity_id
_entity_poly.type
_entity_poly.pdbx_seq_one_letter_code
_entity_poly.pdbx_strand_id
1 'polypeptide(L)'
;MFLHFQLATIAWLLLHFLDCSYQTTYGNFFPSVPGELTGQSFPVTLKANASSDLVIAKCPGSSYRHIKTTDHFSLNEKIRDMDVFYYTADKTFAWAPIVHNSSGPSFMHCGRLGIQKTNTIDSTNYEWTYNLNWENQPDPVQIMETRMVSKNLPSLKSKCDYINSMIVVYHKDKKSSRSTG
;
A
#
# COMPACT_ATOMS: atom_id res chain seq x y z
N MET A 1 23.82 46.31 14.15
CA MET A 1 23.67 45.25 15.17
C MET A 1 22.20 44.87 15.43
N PHE A 2 21.28 45.82 15.48
CA PHE A 2 19.83 45.56 15.68
C PHE A 2 19.16 44.73 14.57
N LEU A 3 19.48 44.96 13.30
CA LEU A 3 18.85 44.26 12.17
C LEU A 3 19.15 42.75 12.15
N HIS A 4 20.38 42.35 12.49
CA HIS A 4 20.76 40.94 12.56
C HIS A 4 20.06 40.21 13.70
N PHE A 5 19.86 40.89 14.83
CA PHE A 5 19.13 40.33 15.97
C PHE A 5 17.66 40.10 15.62
N GLN A 6 17.03 41.06 14.91
CA GLN A 6 15.65 40.93 14.44
C GLN A 6 15.49 39.78 13.44
N LEU A 7 16.39 39.66 12.47
CA LEU A 7 16.38 38.56 11.49
C LEU A 7 16.56 37.19 12.17
N ALA A 8 17.45 37.11 13.17
CA ALA A 8 17.64 35.87 13.94
C ALA A 8 16.40 35.49 14.75
N THR A 9 15.73 36.47 15.39
CA THR A 9 14.47 36.20 16.11
C THR A 9 13.33 35.79 15.19
N ILE A 10 13.22 36.38 13.99
CA ILE A 10 12.20 36.00 13.00
C ILE A 10 12.49 34.58 12.49
N ALA A 11 13.74 34.27 12.16
CA ALA A 11 14.13 32.92 11.74
C ALA A 11 13.85 31.87 12.82
N TRP A 12 14.12 32.19 14.08
CA TRP A 12 13.86 31.30 15.23
C TRP A 12 12.35 31.09 15.46
N LEU A 13 11.55 32.15 15.35
CA LEU A 13 10.09 32.04 15.40
C LEU A 13 9.54 31.19 14.24
N LEU A 14 10.05 31.39 13.01
CA LEU A 14 9.64 30.61 11.84
C LEU A 14 10.01 29.12 11.99
N LEU A 15 11.15 28.79 12.58
CA LEU A 15 11.53 27.41 12.92
C LEU A 15 10.54 26.78 13.91
N HIS A 16 10.13 27.52 14.95
CA HIS A 16 9.09 27.06 15.87
C HIS A 16 7.73 26.88 15.19
N PHE A 17 7.36 27.74 14.24
CA PHE A 17 6.13 27.58 13.45
C PHE A 17 6.19 26.36 12.52
N LEU A 18 7.36 26.06 11.93
CA LEU A 18 7.55 24.85 11.11
C LEU A 18 7.38 23.59 11.97
N ASP A 19 7.96 23.55 13.17
CA ASP A 19 7.78 22.44 14.12
C ASP A 19 6.30 22.30 14.57
N CYS A 20 5.62 23.41 14.84
CA CYS A 20 4.19 23.38 15.21
C CYS A 20 3.27 23.03 14.03
N SER A 21 3.67 23.30 12.78
CA SER A 21 2.89 22.96 11.58
C SER A 21 2.89 21.46 11.27
N TYR A 22 3.87 20.70 11.78
CA TYR A 22 3.94 19.26 11.57
C TYR A 22 2.81 18.50 12.30
N GLN A 23 2.08 19.16 13.21
CA GLN A 23 1.14 18.51 14.10
C GLN A 23 -0.31 18.46 13.59
N THR A 24 -0.64 19.05 12.43
CA THR A 24 -2.05 19.22 11.99
C THR A 24 -2.45 18.52 10.67
N THR A 25 -1.59 17.77 9.98
CA THR A 25 -1.93 17.26 8.64
C THR A 25 -1.81 15.75 8.44
N TYR A 26 -1.91 14.94 9.49
CA TYR A 26 -1.87 13.49 9.28
C TYR A 26 -3.08 12.97 8.49
N GLY A 27 -4.28 13.52 8.70
CA GLY A 27 -5.52 13.07 8.05
C GLY A 27 -5.53 13.14 6.50
N ASN A 28 -4.63 13.92 5.90
CA ASN A 28 -4.62 14.14 4.45
C ASN A 28 -4.15 12.93 3.64
N PHE A 29 -3.45 11.97 4.26
CA PHE A 29 -2.95 10.81 3.53
C PHE A 29 -4.02 9.77 3.19
N PHE A 30 -5.14 9.79 3.91
CA PHE A 30 -6.24 8.86 3.75
C PHE A 30 -7.59 9.57 3.93
N PRO A 31 -7.99 10.44 3.00
CA PRO A 31 -9.22 11.22 3.09
C PRO A 31 -10.48 10.34 3.03
N SER A 32 -10.34 9.07 2.63
CA SER A 32 -11.40 8.07 2.62
C SER A 32 -11.75 7.54 4.02
N VAL A 33 -10.93 7.82 5.04
CA VAL A 33 -11.24 7.46 6.42
C VAL A 33 -12.10 8.59 7.00
N PRO A 34 -13.35 8.31 7.38
CA PRO A 34 -14.22 9.34 7.90
C PRO A 34 -13.82 9.76 9.31
N GLY A 35 -14.11 11.03 9.65
CA GLY A 35 -13.80 11.62 10.96
C GLY A 35 -14.52 10.93 12.13
N GLU A 36 -15.73 10.43 11.88
CA GLU A 36 -16.53 9.68 12.84
C GLU A 36 -16.72 8.25 12.35
N LEU A 37 -16.30 7.27 13.18
CA LEU A 37 -16.41 5.84 12.87
C LEU A 37 -17.55 5.21 13.69
N THR A 38 -18.53 4.69 12.98
CA THR A 38 -19.64 3.90 13.56
C THR A 38 -19.43 2.41 13.30
N GLY A 39 -19.67 1.56 14.30
CA GLY A 39 -19.60 0.09 14.15
C GLY A 39 -18.25 -0.52 14.51
N GLN A 40 -17.91 -1.65 13.90
CA GLN A 40 -16.66 -2.40 14.14
C GLN A 40 -15.70 -2.39 12.93
N SER A 41 -16.11 -1.81 11.80
CA SER A 41 -15.31 -1.73 10.59
C SER A 41 -15.68 -0.50 9.75
N PHE A 42 -14.75 -0.03 8.94
CA PHE A 42 -15.00 0.99 7.92
C PHE A 42 -14.41 0.52 6.58
N PRO A 43 -15.22 -0.07 5.69
CA PRO A 43 -14.75 -0.44 4.38
C PRO A 43 -14.56 0.79 3.49
N VAL A 44 -13.44 0.84 2.76
CA VAL A 44 -13.20 1.87 1.73
C VAL A 44 -13.39 1.23 0.36
N THR A 45 -14.34 1.76 -0.40
CA THR A 45 -14.57 1.31 -1.78
C THR A 45 -13.62 2.01 -2.73
N LEU A 46 -12.81 1.23 -3.44
CA LEU A 46 -11.96 1.69 -4.53
C LEU A 46 -12.58 1.24 -5.86
N LYS A 47 -12.63 2.15 -6.83
CA LYS A 47 -12.98 1.81 -8.20
C LYS A 47 -11.71 1.75 -9.04
N ALA A 48 -11.52 0.68 -9.78
CA ALA A 48 -10.40 0.54 -10.70
C ALA A 48 -10.88 0.23 -12.11
N ASN A 49 -10.35 0.98 -13.06
CA ASN A 49 -10.44 0.72 -14.49
C ASN A 49 -9.01 0.57 -15.02
N ALA A 50 -8.43 -0.59 -14.77
CA ALA A 50 -7.06 -0.90 -15.14
C ALA A 50 -7.04 -2.15 -16.02
N SER A 51 -6.17 -2.16 -17.03
CA SER A 51 -5.91 -3.35 -17.84
C SER A 51 -5.13 -4.41 -17.07
N SER A 52 -4.38 -4.02 -16.03
CA SER A 52 -3.70 -4.96 -15.13
C SER A 52 -4.69 -5.62 -14.19
N ASP A 53 -4.47 -6.90 -13.90
CA ASP A 53 -5.16 -7.68 -12.87
C ASP A 53 -4.65 -7.36 -11.44
N LEU A 54 -3.85 -6.31 -11.28
CA LEU A 54 -3.25 -5.90 -10.02
C LEU A 54 -3.49 -4.40 -9.77
N VAL A 55 -3.89 -4.08 -8.56
CA VAL A 55 -3.90 -2.70 -8.03
C VAL A 55 -3.04 -2.65 -6.78
N ILE A 56 -2.21 -1.62 -6.64
CA ILE A 56 -1.45 -1.40 -5.41
C ILE A 56 -2.23 -0.40 -4.55
N ALA A 57 -2.69 -0.85 -3.39
CA ALA A 57 -3.37 -0.01 -2.42
C ALA A 57 -2.40 0.48 -1.36
N LYS A 58 -2.59 1.72 -0.91
CA LYS A 58 -1.89 2.29 0.24
C LYS A 58 -2.65 1.89 1.49
N CYS A 59 -2.01 1.24 2.46
CA CYS A 59 -2.54 0.97 3.80
C CYS A 59 -1.76 1.82 4.82
N PRO A 60 -2.36 2.31 5.91
CA PRO A 60 -1.59 2.99 6.93
C PRO A 60 -0.72 2.03 7.72
N GLY A 61 0.47 2.51 8.06
CA GLY A 61 1.40 1.81 8.92
C GLY A 61 1.27 2.26 10.37
N SER A 62 2.08 1.66 11.24
CA SER A 62 2.03 1.87 12.68
C SER A 62 2.41 3.28 13.14
N SER A 63 3.15 4.03 12.30
CA SER A 63 3.50 5.42 12.58
C SER A 63 2.40 6.41 12.19
N TYR A 64 1.39 5.99 11.41
CA TYR A 64 0.32 6.88 10.99
C TYR A 64 -0.59 7.25 12.16
N ARG A 65 -0.99 8.51 12.20
CA ARG A 65 -2.03 9.07 13.07
C ARG A 65 -3.10 9.65 12.17
N HIS A 66 -4.38 9.60 12.52
CA HIS A 66 -5.41 10.13 11.61
C HIS A 66 -5.95 11.47 12.10
N ILE A 67 -6.72 11.45 13.18
CA ILE A 67 -7.37 12.63 13.77
C ILE A 67 -6.66 12.99 15.07
N LYS A 68 -6.35 11.99 15.90
CA LYS A 68 -5.69 12.16 17.18
C LYS A 68 -4.31 11.53 17.15
N THR A 69 -3.39 12.11 17.93
CA THR A 69 -2.05 11.55 18.15
C THR A 69 -2.08 10.19 18.86
N THR A 70 -3.19 9.88 19.52
CA THR A 70 -3.46 8.60 20.18
C THR A 70 -4.03 7.54 19.24
N ASP A 71 -4.43 7.89 18.01
CA ASP A 71 -4.93 6.92 17.05
C ASP A 71 -3.81 5.96 16.67
N HIS A 72 -4.09 4.66 16.67
CA HIS A 72 -3.07 3.67 16.34
C HIS A 72 -3.55 2.76 15.22
N PHE A 73 -2.74 2.62 14.18
CA PHE A 73 -2.99 1.67 13.11
C PHE A 73 -2.07 0.45 13.26
N SER A 74 -2.62 -0.74 13.06
CA SER A 74 -1.84 -1.97 13.01
C SER A 74 -2.20 -2.74 11.76
N LEU A 75 -1.20 -3.11 10.97
CA LEU A 75 -1.43 -3.94 9.79
C LEU A 75 -1.83 -5.36 10.18
N ASN A 76 -2.56 -6.03 9.29
CA ASN A 76 -2.93 -7.42 9.45
C ASN A 76 -1.68 -8.31 9.53
N GLU A 77 -1.47 -8.94 10.67
CA GLU A 77 -0.28 -9.75 10.95
C GLU A 77 -0.13 -10.93 10.01
N LYS A 78 -1.23 -11.59 9.63
CA LYS A 78 -1.16 -12.73 8.69
C LYS A 78 -0.60 -12.33 7.33
N ILE A 79 -0.93 -11.13 6.87
CA ILE A 79 -0.48 -10.60 5.59
C ILE A 79 0.94 -10.05 5.72
N ARG A 80 1.27 -9.45 6.86
CA ARG A 80 2.64 -9.03 7.19
C ARG A 80 3.60 -10.23 7.19
N ASP A 81 3.21 -11.36 7.75
CA ASP A 81 4.06 -12.56 7.83
C ASP A 81 4.29 -13.22 6.46
N MET A 82 3.43 -12.91 5.48
CA MET A 82 3.62 -13.30 4.08
C MET A 82 4.50 -12.32 3.29
N ASP A 83 5.01 -11.27 3.93
CA ASP A 83 5.83 -10.20 3.34
C ASP A 83 5.17 -9.50 2.14
N VAL A 84 3.83 -9.40 2.19
CA VAL A 84 3.01 -8.79 1.12
C VAL A 84 3.03 -7.26 1.19
N PHE A 85 3.36 -6.70 2.35
CA PHE A 85 3.38 -5.26 2.60
C PHE A 85 4.76 -4.66 2.36
N TYR A 86 4.83 -3.64 1.50
CA TYR A 86 6.04 -2.85 1.33
C TYR A 86 5.95 -1.52 2.11
N TYR A 87 6.73 -1.40 3.18
CA TYR A 87 6.69 -0.24 4.07
C TYR A 87 7.46 0.96 3.51
N THR A 88 6.98 2.16 3.81
CA THR A 88 7.82 3.36 3.75
C THR A 88 8.88 3.35 4.84
N ALA A 89 9.96 4.11 4.63
CA ALA A 89 11.06 4.23 5.58
C ALA A 89 10.59 4.70 6.97
N ASP A 90 9.62 5.60 7.02
CA ASP A 90 9.02 6.14 8.25
C ASP A 90 7.89 5.26 8.84
N LYS A 91 7.50 4.19 8.13
CA LYS A 91 6.38 3.30 8.46
C LYS A 91 5.04 4.01 8.60
N THR A 92 4.89 5.18 7.98
CA THR A 92 3.61 5.89 7.93
C THR A 92 2.61 5.15 7.03
N PHE A 93 3.06 4.45 6.00
CA PHE A 93 2.18 3.60 5.21
C PHE A 93 2.92 2.37 4.66
N ALA A 94 2.13 1.39 4.27
CA ALA A 94 2.58 0.21 3.56
C ALA A 94 1.78 0.07 2.26
N TRP A 95 2.46 -0.28 1.18
CA TRP A 95 1.84 -0.63 -0.08
C TRP A 95 1.49 -2.11 -0.09
N ALA A 96 0.31 -2.44 -0.59
CA ALA A 96 -0.18 -3.80 -0.62
C ALA A 96 -0.84 -4.10 -1.98
N PRO A 97 -0.48 -5.21 -2.63
CA PRO A 97 -1.14 -5.65 -3.84
C PRO A 97 -2.57 -6.16 -3.57
N ILE A 98 -3.50 -5.80 -4.44
CA ILE A 98 -4.84 -6.36 -4.54
C ILE A 98 -4.97 -6.96 -5.94
N VAL A 99 -5.09 -8.28 -6.01
CA VAL A 99 -5.21 -9.01 -7.28
C VAL A 99 -6.68 -9.19 -7.62
N HIS A 100 -7.01 -9.09 -8.90
CA HIS A 100 -8.34 -9.38 -9.42
C HIS A 100 -8.73 -10.83 -9.14
N ASN A 101 -9.88 -11.01 -8.51
CA ASN A 101 -10.49 -12.32 -8.27
C ASN A 101 -11.64 -12.55 -9.25
N SER A 102 -11.50 -13.51 -10.18
CA SER A 102 -12.57 -13.88 -11.11
C SER A 102 -13.77 -14.58 -10.45
N SER A 103 -13.59 -15.10 -9.23
CA SER A 103 -14.59 -15.88 -8.50
C SER A 103 -15.37 -15.05 -7.47
N GLY A 104 -15.11 -13.75 -7.34
CA GLY A 104 -15.80 -12.90 -6.37
C GLY A 104 -15.21 -11.51 -6.20
N PRO A 105 -15.69 -10.74 -5.21
CA PRO A 105 -15.15 -9.41 -4.94
C PRO A 105 -13.67 -9.48 -4.57
N SER A 106 -12.91 -8.49 -5.03
CA SER A 106 -11.51 -8.30 -4.64
C SER A 106 -11.48 -7.41 -3.40
N PHE A 107 -11.00 -7.92 -2.28
CA PHE A 107 -10.87 -7.13 -1.05
C PHE A 107 -9.52 -7.35 -0.40
N MET A 108 -9.06 -6.34 0.32
CA MET A 108 -7.79 -6.38 1.04
C MET A 108 -7.98 -5.87 2.46
N HIS A 109 -7.67 -6.72 3.43
CA HIS A 109 -7.75 -6.36 4.83
C HIS A 109 -6.43 -5.74 5.28
N CYS A 110 -6.36 -4.40 5.29
CA CYS A 110 -5.15 -3.67 5.69
C CYS A 110 -4.81 -3.95 7.15
N GLY A 111 -5.81 -3.98 8.04
CA GLY A 111 -5.61 -4.21 9.47
C GLY A 111 -6.62 -3.42 10.32
N ARG A 112 -6.18 -2.88 11.45
CA ARG A 112 -7.03 -2.27 12.48
C ARG A 112 -6.64 -0.83 12.80
N LEU A 113 -7.65 -0.05 13.15
CA LEU A 113 -7.53 1.25 13.80
C LEU A 113 -8.00 1.13 15.25
N GLY A 114 -7.12 1.37 16.21
CA GLY A 114 -7.45 1.55 17.61
C GLY A 114 -7.65 3.03 17.93
N ILE A 115 -8.84 3.37 18.43
CA ILE A 115 -9.16 4.69 18.98
C ILE A 115 -9.29 4.57 20.49
N GLN A 116 -8.47 5.30 21.23
CA GLN A 116 -8.57 5.35 22.68
C GLN A 116 -9.80 6.15 23.11
N LYS A 117 -10.60 5.60 24.03
CA LYS A 117 -11.69 6.34 24.66
C LYS A 117 -11.13 7.34 25.66
N THR A 118 -11.68 8.55 25.66
CA THR A 118 -11.26 9.61 26.57
C THR A 118 -11.39 9.14 28.02
N ASN A 119 -10.31 9.25 28.80
CA ASN A 119 -10.24 8.91 30.23
C ASN A 119 -10.40 7.42 30.60
N THR A 120 -10.24 6.49 29.65
CA THR A 120 -10.15 5.06 29.96
C THR A 120 -8.97 4.39 29.25
N ILE A 121 -8.58 3.21 29.75
CA ILE A 121 -7.57 2.35 29.08
C ILE A 121 -8.19 1.65 27.86
N ASP A 122 -9.53 1.62 27.77
CA ASP A 122 -10.24 0.92 26.72
C ASP A 122 -10.06 1.60 25.35
N SER A 123 -9.67 0.81 24.36
CA SER A 123 -9.64 1.19 22.96
C SER A 123 -10.80 0.55 22.21
N THR A 124 -11.47 1.31 21.34
CA THR A 124 -12.34 0.72 20.32
C THR A 124 -11.51 0.42 19.08
N ASN A 125 -11.58 -0.83 18.62
CA ASN A 125 -10.88 -1.27 17.42
C ASN A 125 -11.86 -1.33 16.25
N TYR A 126 -11.41 -0.82 15.10
CA TYR A 126 -12.14 -0.83 13.85
C TYR A 126 -11.32 -1.55 12.79
N GLU A 127 -11.92 -2.52 12.11
CA GLU A 127 -11.28 -3.18 10.98
C GLU A 127 -11.29 -2.26 9.74
N TRP A 128 -10.12 -2.12 9.11
CA TRP A 128 -9.93 -1.43 7.84
C TRP A 128 -9.83 -2.45 6.72
N THR A 129 -10.77 -2.37 5.77
CA THR A 129 -10.73 -3.17 4.55
C THR A 129 -10.93 -2.29 3.32
N TYR A 130 -10.14 -2.54 2.26
CA TYR A 130 -10.42 -2.02 0.93
C TYR A 130 -11.30 -3.00 0.17
N ASN A 131 -12.39 -2.50 -0.39
CA ASN A 131 -13.24 -3.21 -1.34
C ASN A 131 -12.95 -2.68 -2.74
N LEU A 132 -12.28 -3.49 -3.56
CA LEU A 132 -11.92 -3.13 -4.92
C LEU A 132 -13.03 -3.58 -5.89
N ASN A 133 -13.68 -2.60 -6.48
CA ASN A 133 -14.66 -2.79 -7.53
C ASN A 133 -14.00 -2.53 -8.88
N TRP A 134 -13.84 -3.58 -9.66
CA TRP A 134 -13.38 -3.50 -11.03
C TRP A 134 -14.53 -3.01 -11.91
N GLU A 135 -14.32 -1.90 -12.62
CA GLU A 135 -15.33 -1.37 -13.55
C GLU A 135 -15.44 -2.25 -14.79
N ASN A 136 -14.30 -2.80 -15.23
CA ASN A 136 -14.19 -3.75 -16.32
C ASN A 136 -13.32 -4.93 -15.88
N GLN A 137 -13.53 -6.09 -16.51
CA GLN A 137 -12.61 -7.22 -16.34
C GLN A 137 -11.22 -6.81 -16.86
N PRO A 138 -10.16 -6.95 -16.05
CA PRO A 138 -8.81 -6.63 -16.51
C PRO A 138 -8.41 -7.54 -17.66
N ASP A 139 -7.63 -6.98 -18.58
CA ASP A 139 -7.07 -7.69 -19.73
C ASP A 139 -5.55 -7.47 -19.77
N PRO A 140 -4.79 -8.28 -19.00
CA PRO A 140 -3.34 -8.15 -18.92
C PRO A 140 -2.65 -8.30 -20.28
N VAL A 141 -3.30 -8.92 -21.26
CA VAL A 141 -2.75 -9.09 -22.62
C VAL A 141 -2.53 -7.74 -23.30
N GLN A 142 -3.36 -6.74 -23.02
CA GLN A 142 -3.23 -5.40 -23.61
C GLN A 142 -1.96 -4.66 -23.18
N ILE A 143 -1.44 -4.98 -21.98
CA ILE A 143 -0.25 -4.34 -21.41
C ILE A 143 0.97 -5.27 -21.42
N MET A 144 0.84 -6.45 -22.03
CA MET A 144 1.90 -7.45 -22.05
C MET A 144 3.01 -7.03 -23.02
N GLU A 145 4.24 -6.92 -22.52
CA GLU A 145 5.41 -6.72 -23.37
C GLU A 145 5.84 -8.05 -24.00
N THR A 146 5.96 -8.08 -25.33
CA THR A 146 6.46 -9.27 -26.03
C THR A 146 7.97 -9.21 -26.15
N ARG A 147 8.65 -10.29 -25.74
CA ARG A 147 10.10 -10.43 -25.88
C ARG A 147 10.48 -11.76 -26.50
N MET A 148 11.53 -11.73 -27.31
CA MET A 148 12.17 -12.95 -27.81
C MET A 148 12.96 -13.59 -26.67
N VAL A 149 12.56 -14.80 -26.29
CA VAL A 149 13.22 -15.60 -25.26
C VAL A 149 13.92 -16.80 -25.90
N SER A 150 15.16 -17.05 -25.46
CA SER A 150 15.89 -18.24 -25.87
C SER A 150 15.20 -19.49 -25.29
N LYS A 151 14.98 -20.49 -26.13
CA LYS A 151 14.57 -21.84 -25.68
C LYS A 151 15.74 -22.65 -25.13
N ASN A 152 16.96 -22.23 -25.42
CA ASN A 152 18.17 -22.88 -24.96
C ASN A 152 18.56 -22.30 -23.61
N LEU A 153 18.82 -23.19 -22.65
CA LEU A 153 19.49 -22.80 -21.42
C LEU A 153 20.91 -22.30 -21.76
N PRO A 154 21.39 -21.24 -21.09
CA PRO A 154 22.77 -20.80 -21.26
C PRO A 154 23.73 -21.95 -20.91
N SER A 155 24.80 -22.07 -21.67
CA SER A 155 25.83 -23.10 -21.50
C SER A 155 26.55 -22.92 -20.15
N LEU A 156 26.23 -23.76 -19.17
CA LEU A 156 26.84 -23.80 -17.82
C LEU A 156 28.27 -24.41 -17.82
N LYS A 157 29.13 -23.98 -18.76
CA LYS A 157 30.46 -24.58 -18.96
C LYS A 157 31.46 -24.29 -17.83
N SER A 158 31.25 -23.26 -17.01
CA SER A 158 32.04 -23.01 -15.81
C SER A 158 31.16 -23.17 -14.57
N LYS A 159 31.48 -24.19 -13.77
CA LYS A 159 30.83 -24.51 -12.50
C LYS A 159 30.82 -23.29 -11.56
N CYS A 160 29.63 -22.99 -11.03
CA CYS A 160 29.42 -22.43 -9.69
C CYS A 160 29.72 -20.94 -9.40
N ASP A 161 29.69 -20.02 -10.37
CA ASP A 161 29.66 -18.56 -10.07
C ASP A 161 28.34 -17.87 -10.49
N TYR A 162 27.35 -18.65 -10.94
CA TYR A 162 26.08 -18.07 -11.35
C TYR A 162 25.21 -17.77 -10.12
N ILE A 163 25.18 -16.50 -9.73
CA ILE A 163 24.25 -15.97 -8.74
C ILE A 163 22.83 -16.33 -9.22
N ASN A 164 22.05 -16.96 -8.35
CA ASN A 164 20.66 -17.41 -8.58
C ASN A 164 19.70 -16.31 -9.12
N SER A 165 20.16 -15.06 -9.27
CA SER A 165 19.41 -13.89 -9.69
C SER A 165 19.36 -13.63 -11.20
N MET A 166 20.11 -14.34 -12.04
CA MET A 166 20.25 -14.01 -13.48
C MET A 166 19.48 -14.92 -14.47
N ILE A 167 18.76 -15.95 -14.01
CA ILE A 167 17.94 -16.80 -14.89
C ILE A 167 16.46 -16.59 -14.60
N VAL A 168 15.75 -15.95 -15.53
CA VAL A 168 14.28 -15.88 -15.51
C VAL A 168 13.73 -16.95 -16.44
N VAL A 169 12.96 -17.88 -15.89
CA VAL A 169 12.30 -18.95 -16.66
C VAL A 169 10.89 -18.51 -17.00
N TYR A 170 10.56 -18.53 -18.28
CA TYR A 170 9.23 -18.20 -18.77
C TYR A 170 8.48 -19.48 -19.14
N HIS A 171 7.24 -19.59 -18.70
CA HIS A 171 6.34 -20.66 -19.10
C HIS A 171 5.45 -20.15 -20.23
N LYS A 172 5.37 -20.91 -21.32
CA LYS A 172 4.42 -20.61 -22.39
C LYS A 172 3.08 -21.21 -22.02
N ASP A 173 2.05 -20.38 -21.90
CA ASP A 173 0.69 -20.88 -21.73
C ASP A 173 0.28 -21.76 -22.90
N LYS A 174 -0.33 -22.91 -22.56
CA LYS A 174 -0.86 -23.84 -23.54
C LYS A 174 -2.08 -23.15 -24.16
N LYS A 175 -1.96 -22.68 -25.42
CA LYS A 175 -3.10 -22.11 -26.15
C LYS A 175 -4.29 -23.08 -26.02
N SER A 176 -5.39 -22.61 -25.45
CA SER A 176 -6.70 -23.25 -25.60
C SER A 176 -6.96 -23.37 -27.10
N SER A 177 -6.91 -24.59 -27.61
CA SER A 177 -7.29 -24.90 -28.98
C SER A 177 -8.79 -24.68 -29.11
N ARG A 178 -9.21 -23.47 -29.46
CA ARG A 178 -10.53 -23.26 -30.03
C ARG A 178 -10.48 -23.85 -31.44
N SER A 179 -10.78 -25.14 -31.53
CA SER A 179 -10.96 -25.85 -32.79
C SER A 179 -12.20 -25.32 -33.48
N THR A 180 -12.01 -24.36 -34.37
CA THR A 180 -12.92 -24.15 -35.49
C THR A 180 -12.37 -24.96 -36.65
N GLY A 181 -13.04 -26.07 -36.95
CA GLY A 181 -12.79 -26.98 -38.06
C GLY A 181 -13.89 -28.01 -38.09
#